data_AF-A0A7C1J3A7-F1
#
_entry.id   AF-A0A7C1J3A7-F1
#
_cell.length_a   1.000
_cell.length_b   1.000
_cell.length_c   1.000
_cell.angle_alpha   90.00
_cell.angle_beta   90.00
_cell.angle_gamma   90.00
#
_symmetry.space_group_name_H-M   'P 1'
#
loop_
_entity.id
_entity.type
_entity.pdbx_description
1 polymer ?
#
loop_
_entity_poly.entity_id
_entity_poly.type
_entity_poly.pdbx_seq_one_letter_code
_entity_poly.pdbx_strand_id
1 'polypeptide(L)' 'MQRYFDILGINPNTDRELIKRAYRHLARKYHPDVNDTPEATIKMQQINEAYTRILAHLEIEDAP' A
#
# COMPACT_ATOMS: atom_id res chain seq x y z
N MET A 1 -4.42 -12.08 1.72
CA MET A 1 -4.39 -10.77 1.04
C MET A 1 -5.18 -9.68 1.73
N GLN A 2 -6.35 -9.96 2.33
CA GLN A 2 -7.18 -8.95 3.02
C GLN A 2 -6.40 -8.00 3.94
N ARG A 3 -5.49 -8.53 4.77
CA ARG A 3 -4.65 -7.72 5.66
C ARG A 3 -3.87 -6.59 4.97
N TYR A 4 -3.41 -6.79 3.73
CA TYR A 4 -2.66 -5.77 2.99
C TYR A 4 -3.58 -4.68 2.44
N PHE A 5 -4.78 -5.05 1.99
CA PHE A 5 -5.79 -4.09 1.56
C PHE A 5 -6.27 -3.23 2.74
N ASP A 6 -6.42 -3.83 3.92
CA ASP A 6 -6.68 -3.12 5.19
C ASP A 6 -5.56 -2.13 5.55
N ILE A 7 -4.28 -2.50 5.39
CA ILE A 7 -3.15 -1.60 5.64
C ILE A 7 -3.21 -0.35 4.74
N LEU A 8 -3.63 -0.53 3.48
CA LEU A 8 -3.84 0.57 2.54
C LEU A 8 -5.20 1.28 2.70
N GLY A 9 -6.10 0.74 3.53
CA GLY A 9 -7.45 1.27 3.77
C GLY A 9 -8.36 1.19 2.54
N ILE A 10 -8.19 0.15 1.72
CA ILE A 10 -8.90 -0.03 0.45
C ILE A 10 -9.61 -1.38 0.39
N ASN A 11 -10.59 -1.51 -0.50
CA ASN A 11 -11.32 -2.76 -0.71
C ASN A 11 -10.49 -3.73 -1.58
N PRO A 12 -10.47 -5.04 -1.31
CA PRO A 12 -9.83 -6.04 -2.18
C PRO A 12 -10.33 -6.05 -3.63
N ASN A 13 -11.56 -5.60 -3.89
CA ASN A 13 -12.15 -5.50 -5.24
C ASN A 13 -11.82 -4.18 -5.97
N THR A 14 -10.79 -3.45 -5.54
CA THR A 14 -10.48 -2.14 -6.12
C THR A 14 -9.50 -2.19 -7.29
N ASP A 15 -9.61 -1.22 -8.20
CA ASP A 15 -8.70 -1.08 -9.33
C ASP A 15 -7.25 -0.75 -8.93
N ARG A 16 -6.31 -1.16 -9.80
CA ARG A 16 -4.87 -0.83 -9.72
C ARG A 16 -4.62 0.67 -9.53
N GLU A 17 -5.44 1.53 -10.15
CA GLU A 17 -5.30 2.99 -10.03
C GLU A 17 -5.59 3.46 -8.60
N LEU A 18 -6.61 2.89 -7.95
CA LEU A 18 -7.01 3.23 -6.59
C LEU A 18 -5.96 2.77 -5.57
N ILE A 19 -5.37 1.58 -5.78
CA ILE A 19 -4.23 1.09 -4.99
C ILE A 19 -3.06 2.06 -5.07
N LYS A 20 -2.68 2.51 -6.28
CA LYS A 20 -1.62 3.50 -6.47
C LYS A 20 -1.94 4.84 -5.82
N ARG A 21 -3.21 5.28 -5.84
CA ARG A 21 -3.64 6.52 -5.16
C ARG A 21 -3.55 6.38 -3.64
N ALA A 22 -4.05 5.30 -3.06
CA ALA A 22 -4.01 5.04 -1.63
C ALA A 22 -2.56 4.94 -1.11
N TYR A 23 -1.70 4.21 -1.84
CA TYR A 23 -0.28 4.13 -1.55
C TYR A 23 0.38 5.52 -1.51
N ARG A 24 0.19 6.34 -2.56
CA ARG A 24 0.75 7.70 -2.63
C ARG A 24 0.24 8.60 -1.50
N HIS A 25 -1.02 8.47 -1.12
CA HIS A 25 -1.59 9.23 -0.01
C HIS A 25 -0.94 8.86 1.33
N LEU A 26 -0.84 7.56 1.62
CA LEU A 26 -0.23 7.06 2.86
C LEU A 26 1.28 7.30 2.90
N ALA A 27 1.98 7.12 1.78
CA ALA A 27 3.40 7.41 1.66
C ALA A 27 3.69 8.87 1.99
N ARG A 28 2.88 9.82 1.50
CA ARG A 28 3.03 11.25 1.85
C ARG A 28 2.72 11.54 3.32
N LYS A 29 1.84 10.76 3.96
CA LYS A 29 1.47 10.93 5.38
C LYS A 29 2.54 10.41 6.34
N TYR A 30 3.24 9.35 5.95
CA TYR A 30 4.28 8.70 6.76
C TYR A 30 5.68 8.89 6.15
N HIS A 31 5.85 9.85 5.25
CA HIS A 31 7.15 10.16 4.66
C HIS A 31 8.08 10.71 5.74
N PRO A 32 9.36 10.28 5.79
CA PRO A 32 10.31 10.79 6.79
C PRO A 32 10.44 12.32 6.75
N ASP A 33 10.34 12.91 5.56
CA ASP A 33 10.35 14.38 5.37
C ASP A 33 9.21 15.12 6.08
N VAL A 34 8.06 14.47 6.32
CA VAL A 34 6.93 15.06 7.05
C VAL A 34 6.72 14.46 8.44
N ASN A 35 7.23 13.25 8.68
CA ASN A 35 7.02 12.49 9.89
C ASN A 35 8.21 11.55 10.15
N ASP A 36 9.17 12.03 10.92
CA ASP A 36 10.42 11.33 11.26
C ASP A 36 10.27 10.39 12.48
N THR A 37 9.03 10.05 12.87
CA THR A 37 8.85 9.16 14.03
C THR A 37 9.19 7.71 13.68
N PRO A 38 9.70 6.92 14.65
CA PRO A 38 9.93 5.49 14.45
C PRO A 38 8.64 4.75 14.06
N GLU A 39 7.49 5.19 14.55
CA GLU A 39 6.18 4.67 14.13
C GLU A 39 5.87 4.93 12.66
N ALA A 40 6.19 6.12 12.14
CA ALA A 40 6.00 6.44 10.73
C ALA A 40 6.87 5.56 9.83
N THR A 41 8.11 5.30 10.25
CA THR A 41 9.02 4.37 9.56
C THR A 41 8.44 2.95 9.50
N ILE A 42 7.94 2.44 10.63
CA ILE A 42 7.30 1.11 10.71
C ILE A 42 6.07 1.06 9.79
N LYS A 43 5.20 2.07 9.84
CA LYS A 43 4.02 2.14 8.99
C LYS A 43 4.38 2.22 7.51
N MET A 44 5.38 3.02 7.15
CA MET A 44 5.86 3.14 5.78
C MET A 44 6.35 1.79 5.24
N GLN A 45 7.09 1.02 6.03
CA GLN A 45 7.50 -0.34 5.66
C GLN A 45 6.30 -1.26 5.41
N GLN A 46 5.30 -1.23 6.29
CA GLN A 46 4.07 -2.01 6.12
C GLN A 46 3.29 -1.62 4.86
N ILE A 47 3.20 -0.32 4.56
CA ILE A 47 2.53 0.19 3.36
C ILE A 47 3.26 -0.26 2.09
N ASN A 48 4.60 -0.20 2.07
CA ASN A 48 5.43 -0.66 0.95
C ASN A 48 5.27 -2.16 0.69
N GLU A 49 5.29 -2.97 1.77
CA GLU A 49 5.08 -4.41 1.67
C GLU A 49 3.68 -4.74 1.17
N ALA A 50 2.65 -4.09 1.74
CA ALA A 50 1.26 -4.27 1.33
C ALA A 50 1.05 -3.96 -0.15
N TYR A 51 1.59 -2.83 -0.62
CA TYR A 51 1.50 -2.40 -2.01
C TYR A 51 2.16 -3.42 -2.96
N THR A 52 3.37 -3.88 -2.63
CA THR A 52 4.09 -4.88 -3.42
C THR A 52 3.32 -6.20 -3.51
N ARG A 53 2.79 -6.68 -2.37
CA ARG A 53 2.02 -7.93 -2.31
C ARG A 53 0.74 -7.85 -3.12
N ILE A 54 0.02 -6.74 -3.03
CA ILE A 54 -1.22 -6.53 -3.79
C ILE A 54 -0.92 -6.49 -5.29
N LEU A 55 0.09 -5.74 -5.72
CA LEU A 55 0.47 -5.68 -7.13
C LEU A 55 0.86 -7.05 -7.67
N ALA A 56 1.71 -7.79 -6.96
CA ALA A 56 2.12 -9.12 -7.39
C ALA A 56 0.92 -10.08 -7.56
N HIS A 57 -0.12 -9.95 -6.74
CA HIS A 57 -1.33 -10.74 -6.90
C HIS A 57 -2.16 -10.32 -8.09
N LEU A 58 -2.31 -9.01 -8.31
CA LEU A 58 -3.01 -8.50 -9.49
C LEU A 58 -2.26 -8.81 -10.79
N GLU A 59 -0.94 -8.93 -10.77
CA GLU A 59 -0.14 -9.35 -11.94
C GLU A 59 -0.30 -10.84 -12.25
N ILE A 60 -0.61 -11.68 -11.25
CA ILE A 60 -0.91 -13.10 -11.47
C ILE A 60 -2.29 -13.29 -12.11
N GLU A 61 -3.28 -12.46 -11.77
CA GLU A 61 -4.62 -12.53 -12.37
C GLU A 61 -4.67 -12.00 -13.82
N ASP A 62 -3.71 -11.15 -14.19
CA ASP A 62 -3.59 -10.51 -15.51
C ASP A 62 -2.60 -11.28 -16.41
N ALA A 63 -2.05 -12.40 -15.94
CA ALA A 63 -1.19 -13.28 -16.70
C ALA A 63 -2.02 -14.12 -17.69
N PRO A 64 -1.62 -14.20 -18.98
CA PRO A 64 -2.36 -14.87 -20.04
C PRO A 64 -2.44 -16.39 -19.86
#